data_AF-A0A430PXT4-F1
#
_entry.id   AF-A0A430PXT4-F1
#
_cell.length_a   1.000
_cell.length_b   1.000
_cell.length_c   1.000
_cell.angle_alpha   90.00
_cell.angle_beta   90.00
_cell.angle_gamma   90.00
#
_symmetry.space_group_name_H-M   'P 1'
#
loop_
_entity.id
_entity.type
_entity.pdbx_description
1 polymer ?
#
loop_
_entity_poly.entity_id
_entity_poly.type
_entity_poly.pdbx_seq_one_letter_code
_entity_poly.pdbx_strand_id
1 'polypeptide(L)'
;MRHRPIGIGVQGLADTFCLLRYPFDSPEAADLNKRIFETMYFASLDASCQLAVDQGTYESYQGSPVSKGILQPDMWGVDTEELSKVSGLDWSGLRARIKM
;
A
#
# COMPACT_ATOMS: atom_id res chain seq x y z
N MET A 1 10.13 -3.52 -21.13
CA MET A 1 10.09 -4.54 -20.04
C MET A 1 8.63 -4.72 -19.67
N ARG A 2 8.07 -5.92 -19.88
CA ARG A 2 6.61 -6.14 -19.90
C ARG A 2 5.85 -5.76 -18.61
N HIS A 3 6.41 -6.04 -17.44
CA HIS A 3 5.70 -5.93 -16.15
C HIS A 3 6.35 -5.00 -15.11
N ARG A 4 7.64 -4.65 -15.26
CA ARG A 4 8.43 -3.82 -14.32
C ARG A 4 8.13 -4.08 -12.81
N PRO A 5 8.08 -5.35 -12.33
CA PRO A 5 7.71 -5.63 -10.96
C PRO A 5 8.81 -5.19 -9.98
N ILE A 6 8.42 -4.64 -8.84
CA ILE A 6 9.31 -4.26 -7.74
C ILE A 6 8.71 -4.81 -6.44
N GLY A 7 9.55 -5.45 -5.62
CA GLY A 7 9.20 -5.87 -4.26
C GLY A 7 9.82 -4.91 -3.25
N ILE A 8 8.98 -4.22 -2.47
CA ILE A 8 9.42 -3.33 -1.38
C ILE A 8 9.12 -4.04 -0.06
N GLY A 9 10.15 -4.23 0.75
CA GLY A 9 10.05 -4.83 2.07
C GLY A 9 10.56 -3.89 3.16
N VAL A 10 10.51 -4.35 4.40
CA VAL A 10 11.04 -3.64 5.57
C VAL A 10 11.86 -4.61 6.41
N GLN A 11 12.90 -4.09 7.05
CA GLN A 11 13.73 -4.81 8.03
C GLN A 11 13.63 -4.09 9.39
N GLY A 12 13.91 -4.79 10.49
CA GLY A 12 13.84 -4.23 11.84
C GLY A 12 12.46 -4.22 12.47
N LEU A 13 11.51 -5.02 11.98
CA LEU A 13 10.17 -5.12 12.57
C LEU A 13 10.21 -5.68 14.01
N ALA A 14 10.99 -6.74 14.24
CA ALA A 14 11.18 -7.31 15.57
C ALA A 14 11.81 -6.29 16.53
N ASP A 15 12.86 -5.59 16.08
CA ASP A 15 13.53 -4.55 16.86
C ASP A 15 12.57 -3.40 17.21
N THR A 16 11.71 -3.01 16.27
CA THR A 16 10.66 -1.99 16.50
C THR A 16 9.71 -2.42 17.61
N PHE A 17 9.23 -3.67 17.58
CA PHE A 17 8.37 -4.20 18.63
C PHE A 17 9.09 -4.31 19.97
N CYS A 18 10.37 -4.72 19.97
CA CYS A 18 11.20 -4.75 21.18
C CYS A 18 11.35 -3.34 21.80
N LEU A 19 11.63 -2.31 20.99
CA LEU A 19 11.79 -0.94 21.45
C LEU A 19 10.50 -0.36 22.04
N LEU A 20 9.35 -0.69 21.44
CA LEU A 20 8.02 -0.28 21.92
C LEU A 20 7.50 -1.17 23.06
N ARG A 21 8.22 -2.24 23.41
CA ARG A 21 7.81 -3.25 24.38
C ARG A 21 6.49 -3.94 24.01
N TYR A 22 6.26 -4.14 22.72
CA TYR A 22 5.11 -4.88 22.21
C TYR A 22 5.50 -6.35 22.03
N PRO A 23 4.87 -7.30 22.75
CA PRO A 23 4.98 -8.72 22.42
C PRO A 23 4.58 -8.95 20.96
N PHE A 24 5.23 -9.90 20.28
CA PHE A 24 5.06 -10.08 18.84
C PHE A 24 3.61 -10.46 18.45
N ASP A 25 2.91 -11.14 19.34
CA ASP A 25 1.52 -11.59 19.23
C ASP A 25 0.51 -10.67 19.93
N SER A 26 0.95 -9.51 20.41
CA SER A 26 0.08 -8.54 21.08
C SER A 26 -0.88 -7.84 20.11
N PRO A 27 -2.07 -7.42 20.58
CA PRO A 27 -2.97 -6.58 19.80
C PRO A 27 -2.30 -5.31 19.26
N GLU A 28 -1.42 -4.69 20.05
CA GLU A 28 -0.70 -3.47 19.69
C GLU A 28 0.32 -3.71 18.57
N ALA A 29 1.07 -4.84 18.61
CA ALA A 29 1.96 -5.24 17.52
C ALA A 29 1.17 -5.53 16.24
N ALA A 30 0.02 -6.20 16.34
CA ALA A 30 -0.82 -6.49 15.19
C ALA A 30 -1.40 -5.21 14.55
N ASP A 31 -1.84 -4.24 15.36
CA ASP A 31 -2.32 -2.95 14.88
C ASP A 31 -1.18 -2.13 14.22
N LEU A 32 -0.03 -2.04 14.88
CA LEU A 32 1.14 -1.34 14.34
C LEU A 32 1.60 -1.98 13.02
N ASN A 33 1.62 -3.31 12.93
CA ASN A 33 1.96 -4.02 11.71
C ASN A 33 1.02 -3.63 10.56
N LYS A 34 -0.30 -3.59 10.80
CA LYS A 34 -1.26 -3.15 9.79
C LYS A 34 -0.96 -1.72 9.31
N ARG A 35 -0.71 -0.78 10.23
CA ARG A 35 -0.40 0.62 9.89
C ARG A 35 0.88 0.79 9.09
N ILE A 36 1.94 0.05 9.45
CA ILE A 36 3.22 0.05 8.73
C ILE A 36 2.98 -0.38 7.28
N PHE A 37 2.34 -1.53 7.07
CA PHE A 37 2.16 -2.07 5.73
C PHE A 37 1.11 -1.32 4.90
N GLU A 38 0.07 -0.75 5.54
CA GLU A 38 -0.85 0.18 4.89
C GLU A 38 -0.09 1.40 4.34
N THR A 39 0.72 2.04 5.19
CA THR A 39 1.49 3.24 4.84
C THR A 39 2.48 2.94 3.73
N MET A 40 3.23 1.85 3.84
CA MET A 40 4.20 1.43 2.83
C MET A 40 3.52 1.16 1.49
N TYR A 41 2.40 0.44 1.49
CA TYR A 41 1.67 0.10 0.27
C TYR A 41 1.09 1.36 -0.40
N PHE A 42 0.45 2.24 0.37
CA PHE A 42 -0.08 3.51 -0.11
C PHE A 42 1.02 4.36 -0.77
N ALA A 43 2.13 4.58 -0.06
CA ALA A 43 3.24 5.38 -0.57
C ALA A 43 3.90 4.75 -1.81
N SER A 44 4.00 3.42 -1.86
CA SER A 44 4.55 2.70 -3.01
C SER A 44 3.69 2.88 -4.26
N LEU A 45 2.37 2.82 -4.12
CA LEU A 45 1.44 3.08 -5.22
C LEU A 45 1.50 4.54 -5.67
N ASP A 46 1.52 5.48 -4.73
CA ASP A 46 1.59 6.91 -5.04
C ASP A 46 2.86 7.27 -5.81
N ALA A 47 4.01 6.77 -5.35
CA ALA A 47 5.29 6.94 -6.06
C ALA A 47 5.25 6.28 -7.45
N SER A 48 4.65 5.10 -7.58
CA SER A 48 4.47 4.42 -8.87
C SER A 48 3.58 5.21 -9.82
N CYS A 49 2.50 5.83 -9.33
CA CYS A 49 1.65 6.74 -10.10
C CYS A 49 2.44 7.94 -10.61
N GLN A 50 3.23 8.59 -9.77
CA GLN A 50 4.07 9.72 -10.19
C GLN A 50 5.06 9.31 -11.28
N LEU A 51 5.72 8.16 -11.12
CA LEU A 51 6.61 7.61 -12.16
C LEU A 51 5.87 7.29 -13.47
N ALA A 52 4.61 6.83 -13.39
CA ALA A 52 3.80 6.57 -14.57
C ALA A 52 3.36 7.86 -15.29
N VAL A 53 3.14 8.95 -14.56
CA VAL A 53 2.90 10.28 -15.15
C VAL A 53 4.12 10.73 -15.95
N ASP A 54 5.33 10.54 -15.40
CA ASP A 54 6.56 11.05 -16.02
C ASP A 54 7.12 10.12 -17.12
N GLN A 55 6.96 8.80 -16.97
CA GLN A 55 7.62 7.79 -17.82
C GLN A 55 6.63 6.91 -18.61
N GLY A 56 5.33 7.09 -18.41
CA GLY A 56 4.29 6.19 -18.89
C GLY A 56 4.18 4.89 -18.07
N THR A 57 3.02 4.26 -18.18
CA THR A 57 2.74 2.95 -17.54
C THR A 57 3.56 1.83 -18.17
N TYR A 58 3.78 0.72 -17.45
CA TYR A 58 4.39 -0.48 -18.02
C TYR A 58 3.49 -1.12 -19.10
N GLU A 59 4.07 -1.87 -20.04
CA GLU A 59 3.41 -2.37 -21.27
C GLU A 59 2.11 -3.14 -21.03
N SER A 60 2.01 -3.86 -19.91
CA SER A 60 0.84 -4.69 -19.56
C SER A 60 -0.03 -4.10 -18.45
N TYR A 61 0.06 -2.78 -18.22
CA TYR A 61 -0.75 -2.11 -17.20
C TYR A 61 -2.25 -2.19 -17.53
N GLN A 62 -2.61 -1.92 -18.78
CA GLN A 62 -4.00 -1.95 -19.23
C GLN A 62 -4.61 -3.35 -19.07
N GLY A 63 -5.75 -3.42 -18.40
CA GLY A 63 -6.44 -4.68 -18.09
C GLY A 63 -6.02 -5.33 -16.77
N SER A 64 -4.94 -4.87 -16.13
CA SER A 64 -4.55 -5.28 -14.78
C SER A 64 -5.60 -4.87 -13.73
N PRO A 65 -5.66 -5.54 -12.57
CA PRO A 65 -6.54 -5.11 -11.47
C PRO A 65 -6.33 -3.64 -11.08
N VAL A 66 -5.08 -3.19 -10.98
CA VAL A 66 -4.74 -1.81 -10.60
C VAL A 66 -5.29 -0.81 -11.61
N SER A 67 -5.19 -1.08 -12.93
CA SER A 67 -5.79 -0.22 -13.96
C SER A 67 -7.32 -0.10 -13.87
N LYS A 68 -7.98 -1.05 -13.22
CA LYS A 68 -9.42 -1.03 -12.94
C LYS A 68 -9.74 -0.41 -11.57
N GLY A 69 -8.72 0.07 -10.86
CA GLY A 69 -8.82 0.59 -9.50
C GLY A 69 -9.02 -0.49 -8.44
N ILE A 70 -8.70 -1.76 -8.73
CA ILE A 70 -8.75 -2.88 -7.77
C ILE A 70 -7.35 -3.04 -7.17
N LEU A 71 -7.22 -2.75 -5.88
CA LEU A 71 -5.99 -2.75 -5.10
C LEU A 71 -5.97 -3.93 -4.13
N GLN A 72 -4.83 -4.17 -3.48
CA GLN A 72 -4.66 -5.29 -2.55
C GLN A 72 -5.71 -5.27 -1.42
N PRO A 73 -6.01 -4.16 -0.73
CA PRO A 73 -7.05 -4.14 0.31
C PRO A 73 -8.41 -4.69 -0.17
N ASP A 74 -8.79 -4.42 -1.43
CA ASP A 74 -10.05 -4.89 -2.00
C ASP A 74 -10.10 -6.42 -2.12
N MET A 75 -8.96 -7.03 -2.47
CA MET A 75 -8.84 -8.49 -2.63
C MET A 75 -8.99 -9.24 -1.29
N TRP A 76 -8.87 -8.54 -0.18
CA TRP A 76 -9.02 -9.07 1.18
C TRP A 76 -10.30 -8.58 1.88
N GLY A 77 -11.19 -7.88 1.15
CA GLY A 77 -12.43 -7.33 1.71
C GLY A 77 -12.22 -6.24 2.75
N VAL A 78 -11.09 -5.50 2.67
CA VAL A 78 -10.78 -4.40 3.58
C VAL A 78 -11.42 -3.12 3.07
N ASP A 79 -12.18 -2.46 3.93
CA ASP A 79 -12.80 -1.16 3.63
C ASP A 79 -11.75 -0.03 3.70
N THR A 80 -11.39 0.53 2.53
CA THR A 80 -10.41 1.62 2.46
C THR A 80 -10.95 2.96 2.96
N GLU A 81 -12.27 3.15 3.05
CA GLU A 81 -12.85 4.36 3.67
C GLU A 81 -12.65 4.32 5.19
N GLU A 82 -12.90 3.17 5.81
CA GLU A 82 -12.60 2.98 7.24
C GLU A 82 -11.09 3.07 7.53
N LEU A 83 -10.25 2.48 6.66
CA LEU A 83 -8.80 2.66 6.78
C LEU A 83 -8.40 4.15 6.72
N SER A 84 -8.95 4.91 5.77
CA SER A 84 -8.66 6.35 5.63
C SER A 84 -9.01 7.13 6.90
N LYS A 85 -10.09 6.76 7.60
CA LYS A 85 -10.48 7.39 8.89
C LYS A 85 -9.48 7.11 10.01
N VAL A 86 -8.84 5.93 9.99
CA VAL A 86 -7.87 5.51 11.00
C VAL A 86 -6.46 6.03 10.72
N SER A 87 -6.01 5.97 9.47
CA SER A 87 -4.65 6.31 9.06
C SER A 87 -4.49 7.76 8.59
N GLY A 88 -5.59 8.41 8.18
CA GLY A 88 -5.57 9.72 7.54
C GLY A 88 -5.08 9.70 6.08
N LEU A 89 -4.80 8.52 5.52
CA LEU A 89 -4.35 8.37 4.14
C LEU A 89 -5.54 8.50 3.17
N ASP A 90 -5.40 9.35 2.13
CA ASP A 90 -6.46 9.57 1.14
C ASP A 90 -6.48 8.49 0.06
N TRP A 91 -7.05 7.33 0.40
CA TRP A 91 -7.23 6.21 -0.53
C TRP A 91 -8.12 6.57 -1.72
N SER A 92 -9.10 7.46 -1.52
CA SER A 92 -10.01 7.88 -2.58
C SER A 92 -9.27 8.68 -3.66
N GLY A 93 -8.42 9.63 -3.24
CA GLY A 93 -7.59 10.43 -4.13
C GLY A 93 -6.50 9.60 -4.81
N LEU A 94 -5.89 8.65 -4.10
CA LEU A 94 -4.93 7.73 -4.72
C LEU A 94 -5.58 6.92 -5.85
N ARG A 95 -6.78 6.35 -5.63
CA ARG A 95 -7.51 5.61 -6.67
C ARG A 95 -7.88 6.51 -7.85
N ALA A 96 -8.22 7.78 -7.61
CA ALA A 96 -8.47 8.73 -8.68
C ALA A 96 -7.22 8.95 -9.54
N ARG A 97 -6.03 9.10 -8.92
CA ARG A 97 -4.75 9.22 -9.64
C ARG A 97 -4.37 7.97 -10.44
N ILE A 98 -4.70 6.77 -9.93
CA ILE A 98 -4.42 5.49 -10.62
C ILE A 98 -5.24 5.32 -11.90
N LYS A 99 -6.47 5.86 -11.93
CA LYS A 99 -7.39 5.72 -13.08
C LYS A 99 -7.19 6.76 -14.19
N MET A 100 -6.41 7.81 -13.93
CA MET A 100 -6.00 8.77 -14.96
C MET A 100 -5.13 8.09 -16.02
#